data_AF-A0A0F2L6Q3-F1
#
_entry.id   AF-A0A0F2L6Q3-F1
#
_cell.length_a   1.000
_cell.length_b   1.000
_cell.length_c   1.000
_cell.angle_alpha   90.00
_cell.angle_beta   90.00
_cell.angle_gamma   90.00
#
_symmetry.space_group_name_H-M   'P 1'
#
loop_
_entity.id
_entity.type
_entity.pdbx_description
1 polymer ?
#
loop_
_entity_poly.entity_id
_entity_poly.type
_entity_poly.pdbx_seq_one_letter_code
_entity_poly.pdbx_strand_id
1 'polypeptide(L)'
;IDDDGYVKGFNFVFGIANIGGSLALVFTERLRDSEKLYIERILKEVLHELGHTFGLDHCNDPKCVMHFSNTILDTDRKGPAFCPKCMTKLKNLTSHVHG
;
A
#
# COMPACT_ATOMS: atom_id res chain seq x y z
N ILE A 1 9.08 0.05 -9.53
CA ILE A 1 10.52 -0.18 -9.75
C ILE A 1 10.70 -1.67 -9.85
N ASP A 2 11.29 -2.14 -10.95
CA ASP A 2 11.56 -3.56 -11.14
C ASP A 2 12.88 -3.96 -10.46
N ASP A 3 12.86 -3.90 -9.13
CA ASP A 3 13.99 -4.18 -8.25
C ASP A 3 13.45 -4.51 -6.85
N ASP A 4 14.34 -4.81 -5.92
CA ASP A 4 14.07 -5.08 -4.52
C ASP A 4 14.27 -3.82 -3.64
N GLY A 5 13.43 -3.68 -2.61
CA GLY A 5 13.42 -2.51 -1.73
C GLY A 5 13.87 -2.84 -0.31
N TYR A 6 14.69 -1.98 0.30
CA TYR A 6 15.19 -2.17 1.66
C TYR A 6 15.15 -0.87 2.47
N VAL A 7 14.72 -1.00 3.74
CA VAL A 7 14.76 0.09 4.73
C VAL A 7 15.33 -0.46 6.03
N LYS A 8 16.13 0.34 6.75
CA LYS A 8 16.75 -0.05 8.02
C LYS A 8 15.69 -0.55 9.01
N GLY A 9 15.88 -1.76 9.54
CA GLY A 9 14.96 -2.39 10.49
C GLY A 9 13.99 -3.41 9.88
N PHE A 10 13.98 -3.56 8.55
CA PHE A 10 13.19 -4.57 7.84
C PHE A 10 14.07 -5.44 6.96
N ASN A 11 13.58 -6.65 6.66
CA ASN A 11 14.26 -7.56 5.75
C ASN A 11 14.09 -7.14 4.28
N PHE A 12 12.98 -6.51 3.94
CA PHE A 12 12.67 -5.89 2.65
C PHE A 12 11.42 -5.01 2.82
N VAL A 13 11.06 -4.24 1.79
CA VAL A 13 9.78 -3.54 1.69
C VAL A 13 9.18 -3.73 0.29
N PHE A 14 7.86 -3.85 0.21
CA PHE A 14 7.14 -3.85 -1.07
C PHE A 14 6.95 -2.45 -1.64
N GLY A 15 6.96 -1.44 -0.78
CA GLY A 15 6.85 -0.05 -1.15
C GLY A 15 7.30 0.88 -0.04
N ILE A 16 7.38 2.16 -0.38
CA ILE A 16 7.61 3.24 0.57
C ILE A 16 6.91 4.50 0.06
N ALA A 17 6.27 5.22 0.96
CA ALA A 17 5.68 6.51 0.69
C ALA A 17 5.98 7.50 1.81
N ASN A 18 6.03 8.77 1.43
CA ASN A 18 5.98 9.85 2.40
C ASN A 18 4.52 10.05 2.83
N ILE A 19 4.22 9.86 4.11
CA ILE A 19 2.86 10.04 4.63
C ILE A 19 2.42 11.49 4.42
N GLY A 20 1.31 11.69 3.70
CA GLY A 20 0.81 13.02 3.32
C GLY A 20 1.67 13.76 2.28
N GLY A 21 2.67 13.09 1.70
CA GLY A 21 3.57 13.65 0.69
C GLY A 21 3.15 13.30 -0.75
N SER A 22 3.98 13.66 -1.72
CA SER A 22 3.71 13.41 -3.15
C SER A 22 4.49 12.23 -3.76
N LEU A 23 5.29 11.53 -2.95
CA LEU A 23 6.18 10.46 -3.41
C LEU A 23 5.77 9.12 -2.82
N ALA A 24 5.61 8.15 -3.69
CA ALA A 24 5.45 6.72 -3.40
C ALA A 24 6.27 5.90 -4.39
N LEU A 25 6.87 4.81 -3.92
CA LEU A 25 7.58 3.82 -4.73
C LEU A 25 7.05 2.44 -4.39
N VAL A 26 6.90 1.58 -5.41
CA VAL A 26 6.58 0.16 -5.26
C VAL A 26 7.69 -0.64 -5.93
N PHE A 27 8.23 -1.62 -5.21
CA PHE A 27 9.30 -2.54 -5.63
C PHE A 27 8.66 -3.87 -6.02
N THR A 28 8.84 -4.29 -7.27
CA THR A 28 8.04 -5.39 -7.84
C THR A 28 8.71 -6.74 -7.82
N GLU A 29 10.02 -6.83 -7.51
CA GLU A 29 10.78 -8.07 -7.60
C GLU A 29 10.15 -9.19 -6.75
N ARG A 30 9.75 -8.87 -5.53
CA ARG A 30 9.13 -9.82 -4.59
C ARG A 30 7.64 -10.06 -4.81
N LEU A 31 7.02 -9.36 -5.76
CA LEU A 31 5.59 -9.53 -6.09
C LEU A 31 5.36 -10.55 -7.21
N ARG A 32 6.41 -10.93 -7.94
CA ARG A 32 6.36 -11.78 -9.14
C ARG A 32 5.76 -13.16 -8.86
N ASP A 33 4.86 -13.58 -9.74
CA ASP A 33 4.15 -14.85 -9.71
C ASP A 33 3.48 -15.07 -11.09
N SER A 34 2.46 -15.93 -11.17
CA SER A 34 1.51 -15.92 -12.28
C SER A 34 1.03 -14.50 -12.60
N GLU A 35 0.82 -14.21 -13.89
CA GLU A 35 0.45 -12.88 -14.38
C GLU A 35 -0.73 -12.28 -13.60
N LYS A 36 -1.75 -13.09 -13.31
CA LYS A 36 -2.92 -12.69 -12.52
C LYS A 36 -2.55 -12.22 -11.11
N LEU A 37 -1.77 -13.02 -10.37
CA LEU A 37 -1.37 -12.67 -9.01
C LEU A 37 -0.40 -11.50 -9.00
N TYR A 38 0.49 -11.41 -9.98
CA TYR A 38 1.44 -10.30 -10.09
C TYR A 38 0.71 -8.96 -10.26
N ILE A 39 -0.27 -8.89 -11.16
CA ILE A 39 -1.10 -7.69 -11.37
C ILE A 39 -1.90 -7.35 -10.11
N GLU A 40 -2.50 -8.36 -9.47
CA GLU A 40 -3.28 -8.16 -8.24
C GLU A 40 -2.41 -7.60 -7.10
N ARG A 41 -1.20 -8.14 -6.92
CA ARG A 41 -0.25 -7.70 -5.89
C ARG A 41 0.25 -6.29 -6.15
N ILE A 42 0.62 -5.95 -7.38
CA ILE A 42 1.00 -4.58 -7.76
C ILE A 42 -0.16 -3.62 -7.44
N LEU A 43 -1.38 -3.96 -7.83
CA LEU A 43 -2.55 -3.11 -7.55
C LEU A 43 -2.70 -2.84 -6.05
N LYS A 44 -2.57 -3.87 -5.21
CA LYS A 44 -2.70 -3.74 -3.75
C LYS A 44 -1.61 -2.85 -3.16
N GLU A 45 -0.34 -3.05 -3.54
CA GLU A 45 0.76 -2.24 -3.01
C GLU A 45 0.72 -0.79 -3.54
N VAL A 46 0.36 -0.58 -4.81
CA VAL A 46 0.16 0.78 -5.36
C VAL A 46 -0.93 1.53 -4.61
N LEU A 47 -2.07 0.88 -4.34
CA LEU A 47 -3.16 1.50 -3.59
C LEU A 47 -2.79 1.73 -2.11
N HIS A 48 -1.99 0.86 -1.52
CA HIS A 48 -1.45 1.01 -0.16
C HIS A 48 -0.56 2.26 -0.06
N GLU A 49 0.45 2.37 -0.92
CA GLU A 49 1.37 3.50 -0.92
C GLU A 49 0.68 4.80 -1.30
N LEU A 50 -0.28 4.77 -2.23
CA LEU A 50 -1.13 5.92 -2.54
C LEU A 50 -2.00 6.33 -1.34
N GLY A 51 -2.48 5.37 -0.55
CA GLY A 51 -3.17 5.68 0.71
C GLY A 51 -2.26 6.44 1.68
N HIS A 52 -1.00 6.04 1.78
CA HIS A 52 0.00 6.77 2.57
C HIS A 52 0.24 8.19 2.04
N THR A 53 0.37 8.41 0.73
CA THR A 53 0.53 9.76 0.18
C THR A 53 -0.66 10.67 0.47
N PHE A 54 -1.86 10.12 0.62
CA PHE A 54 -3.03 10.86 1.10
C PHE A 54 -3.09 11.07 2.62
N GLY A 55 -2.14 10.53 3.38
CA GLY A 55 -2.04 10.70 4.83
C GLY A 55 -2.69 9.59 5.67
N LEU A 56 -3.00 8.43 5.08
CA LEU A 56 -3.46 7.28 5.85
C LEU A 56 -2.29 6.55 6.53
N ASP A 57 -2.48 6.16 7.78
CA ASP A 57 -1.63 5.17 8.45
C ASP A 57 -2.07 3.73 8.13
N HIS A 58 -1.26 2.76 8.56
CA HIS A 58 -1.61 1.35 8.51
C HIS A 58 -2.95 1.04 9.21
N CYS A 59 -3.62 -0.01 8.70
CA CYS A 59 -4.89 -0.50 9.22
C CYS A 59 -4.75 -1.89 9.87
N ASN A 60 -5.39 -2.07 11.02
CA ASN A 60 -5.45 -3.37 11.71
C ASN A 60 -6.42 -4.36 11.07
N ASP A 61 -7.23 -3.94 10.11
CA ASP A 61 -8.12 -4.83 9.35
C ASP A 61 -7.32 -5.57 8.28
N PRO A 62 -7.12 -6.90 8.40
CA PRO A 62 -6.28 -7.67 7.48
C PRO A 62 -6.86 -7.76 6.06
N LYS A 63 -8.12 -7.35 5.84
CA LYS A 63 -8.74 -7.30 4.51
C LYS A 63 -8.64 -5.92 3.87
N CYS A 64 -8.22 -4.89 4.61
CA CYS A 64 -8.06 -3.54 4.10
C CYS A 64 -6.76 -3.42 3.29
N VAL A 65 -6.78 -2.68 2.19
CA VAL A 65 -5.58 -2.41 1.40
C VAL A 65 -4.48 -1.70 2.19
N MET A 66 -4.85 -0.93 3.23
CA MET A 66 -3.92 -0.29 4.16
C MET A 66 -3.35 -1.22 5.24
N HIS A 67 -3.63 -2.53 5.21
CA HIS A 67 -2.98 -3.47 6.10
C HIS A 67 -1.48 -3.55 5.78
N PHE A 68 -0.65 -3.48 6.82
CA PHE A 68 0.80 -3.62 6.68
C PHE A 68 1.16 -5.03 6.21
N SER A 69 2.01 -5.13 5.20
CA SER A 69 2.44 -6.41 4.62
C SER A 69 3.94 -6.58 4.81
N ASN A 70 4.34 -7.55 5.64
CA ASN A 70 5.74 -7.91 5.85
C ASN A 70 6.11 -9.23 5.17
N THR A 71 5.11 -9.92 4.63
CA THR A 71 5.24 -11.14 3.84
C THR A 71 4.32 -11.08 2.64
N ILE A 72 4.60 -11.88 1.61
CA ILE A 72 3.74 -11.98 0.43
C ILE A 72 2.34 -12.50 0.77
N LEU A 73 2.23 -13.35 1.80
CA LEU A 73 0.97 -13.88 2.30
C LEU A 73 0.09 -12.78 2.91
N ASP A 74 0.69 -11.73 3.50
CA ASP A 74 -0.06 -10.58 4.00
C ASP A 74 -0.66 -9.77 2.85
N THR A 75 0.11 -9.57 1.76
CA THR A 75 -0.37 -8.92 0.53
C THR A 75 -1.48 -9.75 -0.13
N ASP A 76 -1.35 -11.07 -0.15
CA ASP A 76 -2.38 -11.96 -0.71
C ASP A 76 -3.67 -11.94 0.14
N ARG A 77 -3.54 -11.84 1.47
CA ARG A 77 -4.67 -11.80 2.41
C ARG A 77 -5.47 -10.50 2.32
N LYS A 78 -4.83 -9.34 2.11
CA LYS A 78 -5.53 -8.07 2.00
C LYS A 78 -6.30 -7.95 0.68
N GLY A 79 -7.42 -7.25 0.70
CA GLY A 79 -8.15 -6.87 -0.51
C GLY A 79 -7.59 -5.59 -1.13
N PRO A 80 -7.95 -5.26 -2.38
CA PRO A 80 -7.56 -4.00 -3.01
C PRO A 80 -8.37 -2.80 -2.51
N ALA A 81 -9.42 -3.02 -1.71
CA ALA A 81 -10.29 -1.94 -1.25
C ALA A 81 -9.86 -1.38 0.11
N PHE A 82 -10.05 -0.07 0.28
CA PHE A 82 -10.05 0.56 1.60
C PHE A 82 -11.26 0.09 2.40
N CYS A 83 -11.08 -0.30 3.66
CA CYS A 83 -12.20 -0.58 4.55
C CYS A 83 -13.01 0.71 4.81
N PRO A 84 -14.26 0.62 5.32
CA PRO A 84 -15.09 1.80 5.55
C PRO A 84 -14.40 2.89 6.39
N LYS A 85 -13.62 2.50 7.41
CA LYS A 85 -12.87 3.44 8.26
C LYS A 85 -11.80 4.20 7.48
N CYS A 86 -10.99 3.50 6.67
CA CYS A 86 -9.95 4.13 5.87
C CYS A 86 -10.55 5.00 4.76
N MET A 87 -11.66 4.57 4.15
CA MET A 87 -12.38 5.34 3.15
C MET A 87 -12.93 6.66 3.73
N THR A 88 -13.50 6.64 4.95
CA THR A 88 -13.95 7.88 5.61
C THR A 88 -12.77 8.82 5.91
N LYS A 89 -11.65 8.30 6.43
CA LYS A 89 -10.44 9.10 6.64
C LYS A 89 -9.94 9.72 5.34
N LEU A 90 -9.85 8.92 4.27
CA LEU A 90 -9.39 9.36 2.96
C LEU A 90 -10.24 10.52 2.44
N LYS A 91 -11.57 10.39 2.49
CA LYS A 91 -12.49 11.46 2.10
C LYS A 91 -12.18 12.74 2.87
N ASN A 92 -12.10 12.67 4.19
CA ASN A 92 -11.82 13.85 5.03
C ASN A 92 -10.48 14.52 4.68
N LEU A 93 -9.43 13.73 4.44
CA LEU A 93 -8.10 14.24 4.08
C LEU A 93 -8.09 14.90 2.70
N THR A 94 -8.84 14.35 1.73
CA THR A 94 -8.92 14.90 0.36
C THR A 94 -9.89 16.08 0.21
N SER A 95 -10.89 16.21 1.10
CA SER A 95 -11.88 17.29 1.03
C SER A 95 -11.31 18.69 1.30
N HIS A 96 -10.09 18.79 1.84
CA HIS A 96 -9.42 20.07 2.12
C HIS A 96 -8.47 20.53 1.01
N VAL A 97 -8.33 19.77 -0.09
CA VAL A 97 -7.44 20.11 -1.22
C VAL A 97 -8.14 20.97 -2.29
N HIS A 98 -9.42 21.30 -2.09
CA HIS A 98 -10.22 22.18 -2.97
C HIS A 98 -10.69 23.48 -2.29
N GLY A 99 -9.95 23.97 -1.28
CA GLY A 99 -10.14 25.29 -0.68
C GLY A 99 -9.03 26.26 -1.06
#